data_AF-A0A3D5GL26-F1
#
_entry.id   AF-A0A3D5GL26-F1
#
_cell.length_a   1.000
_cell.length_b   1.000
_cell.length_c   1.000
_cell.angle_alpha   90.00
_cell.angle_beta   90.00
_cell.angle_gamma   90.00
#
_symmetry.space_group_name_H-M   'P 1'
#
loop_
_entity.id
_entity.type
_entity.pdbx_description
1 polymer ?
#
loop_
_entity_poly.entity_id
_entity_poly.type
_entity_poly.pdbx_seq_one_letter_code
_entity_poly.pdbx_strand_id
1 'polypeptide(L)'
;MIASIGALGQWCNDLSPSCSGEIPDHLGTVLHHLAKEAITTTVTSGDTLRIDDTMFLRLVTDVLAGPAPHGPTIASTAIGTAYDGYAAGAAMTGITKSVALLSGALSAPVSTPARTTGDALSEGAQLSVECADELPDNNFVDTLPSQVPTGWEHQVATAIRDRWLDIRALCALWNVPASPASTHSPVRSDVPVLLLAGRLDPITPAAWSHHVLDDLSDAVLVLSDRWSHTPSMSDHCAAELVADFLDTGRRPESSPVDCPPNG
;
A
#
# COMPACT_ATOMS: atom_id res chain seq x y z
N MET A 1 1.15 3.03 -5.36
CA MET A 1 2.45 2.85 -4.70
C MET A 1 3.44 4.02 -4.86
N ILE A 2 3.93 4.41 -6.04
CA ILE A 2 4.91 5.54 -6.15
C ILE A 2 4.35 6.82 -5.50
N ALA A 3 3.14 7.22 -5.87
CA ALA A 3 2.49 8.41 -5.31
C ALA A 3 2.32 8.35 -3.78
N SER A 4 2.00 7.18 -3.22
CA SER A 4 1.80 7.03 -1.77
C SER A 4 3.13 7.06 -1.00
N ILE A 5 4.23 6.61 -1.59
CA ILE A 5 5.58 6.76 -1.02
C ILE A 5 5.99 8.24 -1.03
N GLY A 6 5.72 8.97 -2.11
CA GLY A 6 5.91 10.42 -2.15
C GLY A 6 5.09 11.14 -1.09
N ALA A 7 3.81 10.76 -0.95
CA ALA A 7 2.92 11.29 0.08
C ALA A 7 3.39 10.93 1.50
N LEU A 8 3.97 9.75 1.72
CA LEU A 8 4.58 9.38 3.00
C LEU A 8 5.74 10.32 3.37
N GLY A 9 6.56 10.72 2.40
CA GLY A 9 7.61 11.71 2.61
C GLY A 9 7.07 13.07 3.04
N GLN A 10 6.00 13.55 2.41
CA GLN A 10 5.32 14.80 2.79
C GLN A 10 4.69 14.70 4.17
N TRP A 11 3.94 13.62 4.42
CA TRP A 11 3.31 13.32 5.70
C TRP A 11 4.32 13.26 6.85
N CYS A 12 5.48 12.62 6.61
CA CYS A 12 6.59 12.56 7.55
C CYS A 12 7.07 13.96 7.94
N ASN A 13 7.32 14.83 6.95
CA ASN A 13 7.83 16.19 7.16
C ASN A 13 6.82 17.10 7.87
N ASP A 14 5.53 16.98 7.53
CA ASP A 14 4.52 17.95 7.95
C ASP A 14 3.83 17.53 9.26
N LEU A 15 3.68 16.22 9.50
CA LEU A 15 2.78 15.69 10.53
C LEU A 15 3.48 14.80 11.57
N SER A 16 4.75 14.47 11.40
CA SER A 16 5.51 13.60 12.33
C SER A 16 6.87 14.19 12.70
N PRO A 17 7.00 14.96 13.81
CA PRO A 17 8.25 15.62 14.20
C PRO A 17 9.42 14.65 14.49
N SER A 18 9.11 13.38 14.77
CA SER A 18 10.08 12.31 14.99
C SER A 18 10.58 11.67 13.68
N CYS A 19 9.93 11.97 12.56
CA CYS A 19 10.29 11.46 11.26
C CYS A 19 11.30 12.41 10.62
N SER A 20 12.51 11.92 10.34
CA SER A 20 13.59 12.72 9.74
C SER A 20 14.05 12.12 8.42
N GLY A 21 14.11 12.94 7.37
CA GLY A 21 14.81 12.62 6.13
C GLY A 21 13.94 12.57 4.88
N GLU A 22 14.60 12.46 3.74
CA GLU A 22 13.99 12.26 2.42
C GLU A 22 13.55 10.79 2.32
N ILE A 23 12.44 10.42 2.99
CA ILE A 23 11.94 9.03 3.07
C ILE A 23 11.89 8.33 1.70
N PRO A 24 11.41 8.96 0.62
CA PRO A 24 11.44 8.32 -0.70
C PRO A 24 12.86 7.97 -1.16
N ASP A 25 13.83 8.89 -1.02
CA ASP A 25 15.23 8.68 -1.41
C ASP A 25 15.95 7.65 -0.52
N HIS A 26 15.67 7.64 0.77
CA HIS A 26 16.14 6.60 1.69
C HIS A 26 15.64 5.22 1.26
N LEU A 27 14.34 5.10 0.96
CA LEU A 27 13.77 3.85 0.46
C LEU A 27 14.41 3.45 -0.86
N GLY A 28 14.55 4.40 -1.81
CA GLY A 28 15.23 4.15 -3.09
C GLY A 28 16.63 3.59 -2.90
N THR A 29 17.41 4.14 -1.98
CA THR A 29 18.76 3.66 -1.65
C THR A 29 18.74 2.24 -1.09
N VAL A 30 17.84 1.96 -0.14
CA VAL A 30 17.69 0.62 0.45
C VAL A 30 17.32 -0.42 -0.60
N LEU A 31 16.32 -0.12 -1.44
CA LEU A 31 15.89 -1.01 -2.54
C LEU A 31 17.03 -1.25 -3.53
N HIS A 32 17.76 -0.20 -3.91
CA HIS A 32 18.90 -0.32 -4.82
C HIS A 32 19.97 -1.29 -4.30
N HIS A 33 20.26 -1.25 -3.00
CA HIS A 33 21.23 -2.18 -2.40
C HIS A 33 20.68 -3.60 -2.31
N LEU A 34 19.44 -3.78 -1.87
CA LEU A 34 18.82 -5.10 -1.73
C LEU A 34 18.60 -5.81 -3.07
N ALA A 35 18.35 -5.05 -4.14
CA ALA A 35 18.26 -5.58 -5.50
C ALA A 35 19.60 -6.21 -5.98
N LYS A 36 20.73 -5.69 -5.48
CA LYS A 36 22.07 -6.23 -5.79
C LYS A 36 22.45 -7.39 -4.87
N GLU A 37 22.13 -7.26 -3.59
CA GLU A 37 22.52 -8.22 -2.56
C GLU A 37 21.43 -8.32 -1.48
N ALA A 38 20.60 -9.34 -1.60
CA ALA A 38 19.58 -9.64 -0.62
C ALA A 38 20.19 -10.12 0.71
N ILE A 39 19.57 -9.72 1.81
CA ILE A 39 20.01 -10.03 3.17
C ILE A 39 19.11 -11.12 3.77
N THR A 40 19.71 -12.12 4.40
CA THR A 40 18.95 -13.15 5.12
C THR A 40 18.89 -12.81 6.60
N THR A 41 17.68 -12.72 7.16
CA THR A 41 17.47 -12.38 8.58
C THR A 41 16.51 -13.34 9.24
N THR A 42 16.72 -13.63 10.52
CA THR A 42 15.75 -14.35 11.34
C THR A 42 14.81 -13.33 11.99
N VAL A 43 13.50 -13.51 11.83
CA VAL A 43 12.48 -12.65 12.45
C VAL A 43 12.03 -13.24 13.79
N THR A 44 11.25 -12.46 14.56
CA THR A 44 10.85 -12.83 15.92
C THR A 44 10.07 -14.15 16.01
N SER A 45 9.38 -14.57 14.94
CA SER A 45 8.71 -15.88 14.87
C SER A 45 9.68 -17.06 14.87
N GLY A 46 10.97 -16.82 14.62
CA GLY A 46 11.99 -17.85 14.39
C GLY A 46 12.21 -18.17 12.90
N ASP A 47 11.38 -17.63 12.00
CA ASP A 47 11.53 -17.84 10.57
C ASP A 47 12.75 -17.11 10.03
N THR A 48 13.44 -17.75 9.08
CA THR A 48 14.55 -17.13 8.36
C THR A 48 14.06 -16.65 7.00
N LEU A 49 14.04 -15.35 6.79
CA LEU A 49 13.55 -14.69 5.59
C LEU A 49 14.72 -14.14 4.77
N ARG A 50 14.69 -14.40 3.46
CA ARG A 50 15.51 -13.67 2.49
C ARG A 50 14.80 -12.36 2.16
N ILE A 51 15.49 -11.25 2.35
CA ILE A 51 15.00 -9.90 2.16
C ILE A 51 15.74 -9.31 0.95
N ASP A 52 15.09 -9.33 -0.20
CA ASP A 52 15.45 -8.54 -1.37
C ASP A 52 14.63 -7.24 -1.43
N ASP A 53 14.79 -6.47 -2.49
CA ASP A 53 14.08 -5.21 -2.71
C ASP A 53 12.56 -5.41 -2.80
N THR A 54 12.12 -6.46 -3.48
CA THR A 54 10.71 -6.82 -3.63
C THR A 54 10.06 -7.16 -2.28
N MET A 55 10.70 -8.01 -1.49
CA MET A 55 10.20 -8.39 -0.16
C MET A 55 10.23 -7.21 0.81
N PHE A 56 11.29 -6.40 0.79
CA PHE A 56 11.39 -5.23 1.65
C PHE A 56 10.32 -4.18 1.30
N LEU A 57 10.15 -3.86 0.01
CA LEU A 57 9.10 -2.95 -0.45
C LEU A 57 7.73 -3.44 -0.02
N ARG A 58 7.44 -4.74 -0.19
CA ARG A 58 6.18 -5.34 0.26
C ARG A 58 5.93 -5.12 1.74
N LEU A 59 6.89 -5.46 2.60
CA LEU A 59 6.74 -5.29 4.05
C LEU A 59 6.49 -3.83 4.42
N VAL A 60 7.21 -2.90 3.81
CA VAL A 60 7.01 -1.45 3.99
C VAL A 60 5.61 -1.04 3.57
N THR A 61 5.13 -1.48 2.41
CA THR A 61 3.81 -1.07 1.89
C THR A 61 2.66 -1.72 2.64
N ASP A 62 2.82 -2.96 3.11
CA ASP A 62 1.81 -3.65 3.92
C ASP A 62 1.63 -2.93 5.27
N VAL A 63 2.72 -2.43 5.87
CA VAL A 63 2.65 -1.60 7.09
C VAL A 63 2.11 -0.20 6.79
N LEU A 64 2.54 0.43 5.68
CA LEU A 64 2.03 1.74 5.25
C LEU A 64 0.52 1.72 5.01
N ALA A 65 -0.02 0.61 4.48
CA ALA A 65 -1.45 0.40 4.29
C ALA A 65 -2.25 0.43 5.61
N GLY A 66 -1.59 0.23 6.76
CA GLY A 66 -2.22 0.28 8.07
C GLY A 66 -2.70 1.68 8.49
N PRO A 67 -3.50 1.78 9.56
CA PRO A 67 -4.10 3.04 10.00
C PRO A 67 -3.05 4.11 10.34
N ALA A 68 -3.28 5.35 9.91
CA ALA A 68 -2.48 6.49 10.36
C ALA A 68 -2.85 6.89 11.81
N PRO A 69 -1.92 7.46 12.60
CA PRO A 69 -0.53 7.73 12.24
C PRO A 69 0.39 6.50 12.36
N HIS A 70 -0.08 5.39 12.93
CA HIS A 70 0.77 4.26 13.32
C HIS A 70 1.47 3.58 12.14
N GLY A 71 0.74 3.16 11.11
CA GLY A 71 1.31 2.51 9.92
C GLY A 71 2.38 3.38 9.23
N PRO A 72 2.06 4.61 8.82
CA PRO A 72 3.01 5.56 8.25
C PRO A 72 4.25 5.83 9.14
N THR A 73 4.06 5.95 10.46
CA THR A 73 5.18 6.14 11.41
C THR A 73 6.11 4.94 11.43
N ILE A 74 5.57 3.72 11.49
CA ILE A 74 6.39 2.50 11.53
C ILE A 74 7.09 2.30 10.19
N ALA A 75 6.39 2.49 9.06
CA ALA A 75 6.96 2.37 7.73
C ALA A 75 8.14 3.33 7.53
N SER A 76 7.97 4.62 7.86
CA SER A 76 9.04 5.62 7.75
C SER A 76 10.22 5.34 8.70
N THR A 77 9.95 4.92 9.94
CA THR A 77 10.99 4.53 10.91
C THR A 77 11.81 3.33 10.43
N ALA A 78 11.15 2.33 9.86
CA ALA A 78 11.78 1.14 9.32
C ALA A 78 12.69 1.50 8.12
N ILE A 79 12.19 2.33 7.19
CA ILE A 79 12.98 2.85 6.06
C ILE A 79 14.24 3.58 6.56
N GLY A 80 14.10 4.50 7.52
CA GLY A 80 15.23 5.22 8.11
C GLY A 80 16.24 4.28 8.78
N THR A 81 15.76 3.32 9.57
CA THR A 81 16.61 2.32 10.24
C THR A 81 17.42 1.46 9.26
N ALA A 82 16.78 1.04 8.16
CA ALA A 82 17.46 0.31 7.09
C ALA A 82 18.52 1.16 6.39
N TYR A 83 18.16 2.39 6.04
CA TYR A 83 19.05 3.36 5.39
C TYR A 83 20.28 3.68 6.26
N ASP A 84 20.08 3.99 7.54
CA ASP A 84 21.16 4.28 8.49
C ASP A 84 22.12 3.08 8.64
N GLY A 85 21.57 1.86 8.57
CA GLY A 85 22.37 0.64 8.54
C GLY A 85 23.30 0.59 7.32
N TYR A 86 22.81 0.90 6.13
CA TYR A 86 23.66 0.98 4.93
C TYR A 86 24.67 2.13 5.03
N ALA A 87 24.25 3.32 5.45
CA ALA A 87 25.11 4.49 5.59
C ALA A 87 26.25 4.26 6.59
N ALA A 88 26.02 3.48 7.65
CA ALA A 88 27.01 3.12 8.66
C ALA A 88 27.85 1.88 8.32
N GLY A 89 27.65 1.23 7.17
CA GLY A 89 28.32 -0.04 6.84
C GLY A 89 27.87 -1.23 7.69
N ALA A 90 26.70 -1.13 8.33
CA ALA A 90 26.08 -2.13 9.21
C ALA A 90 24.75 -2.65 8.62
N ALA A 91 24.71 -2.86 7.29
CA ALA A 91 23.49 -3.17 6.53
C ALA A 91 22.68 -4.35 7.12
N MET A 92 23.35 -5.45 7.48
CA MET A 92 22.70 -6.60 8.13
C MET A 92 21.94 -6.19 9.38
N THR A 93 22.56 -5.41 10.27
CA THR A 93 21.91 -4.96 11.52
C THR A 93 20.76 -3.99 11.25
N GLY A 94 20.92 -3.07 10.29
CA GLY A 94 19.86 -2.14 9.88
C GLY A 94 18.64 -2.87 9.32
N ILE A 95 18.85 -3.80 8.38
CA ILE A 95 17.79 -4.59 7.79
C ILE A 95 17.11 -5.50 8.81
N THR A 96 17.87 -6.23 9.65
CA THR A 96 17.28 -7.06 10.71
C THR A 96 16.38 -6.25 11.64
N LYS A 97 16.83 -5.07 12.08
CA LYS A 97 16.01 -4.19 12.94
C LYS A 97 14.78 -3.66 12.21
N SER A 98 14.95 -3.18 10.98
CA SER A 98 13.84 -2.70 10.15
C SER A 98 12.79 -3.78 9.93
N VAL A 99 13.21 -4.98 9.54
CA VAL A 99 12.30 -6.11 9.30
C VAL A 99 11.60 -6.54 10.58
N ALA A 100 12.30 -6.55 11.73
CA ALA A 100 11.68 -6.85 13.02
C ALA A 100 10.56 -5.83 13.37
N LEU A 101 10.76 -4.55 13.09
CA LEU A 101 9.72 -3.52 13.25
C LEU A 101 8.52 -3.78 12.34
N LEU A 102 8.77 -4.02 11.05
CA LEU A 102 7.71 -4.25 10.06
C LEU A 102 6.92 -5.54 10.36
N SER A 103 7.60 -6.67 10.58
CA SER A 103 6.96 -7.95 10.89
C SER A 103 6.19 -7.90 12.22
N GLY A 104 6.71 -7.16 13.21
CA GLY A 104 6.04 -6.96 14.49
C GLY A 104 4.71 -6.21 14.33
N ALA A 105 4.68 -5.18 13.49
CA ALA A 105 3.47 -4.43 13.18
C ALA A 105 2.41 -5.28 12.45
N LEU A 106 2.85 -6.10 11.50
CA LEU A 106 1.96 -6.99 10.74
C LEU A 106 1.40 -8.16 11.58
N SER A 107 2.14 -8.58 12.61
CA SER A 107 1.73 -9.68 13.49
C SER A 107 0.89 -9.22 14.69
N ALA A 108 0.80 -7.90 14.94
CA ALA A 108 0.00 -7.38 16.02
C ALA A 108 -1.48 -7.68 15.75
N PRO A 109 -2.25 -8.19 16.74
CA PRO A 109 -3.67 -8.44 16.55
C PRO A 109 -4.37 -7.11 16.24
N VAL A 110 -4.79 -6.96 14.99
CA VAL A 110 -5.68 -5.86 14.59
C VAL A 110 -7.03 -6.14 15.25
N SER A 111 -7.42 -5.29 16.19
CA SER A 111 -8.73 -5.31 16.85
C SER A 111 -9.84 -4.87 15.88
N THR A 112 -10.02 -5.59 14.78
CA THR A 112 -11.19 -5.47 13.90
C THR A 112 -12.07 -6.69 14.10
N PRO A 113 -13.36 -6.55 14.43
CA PRO A 113 -14.28 -7.66 14.69
C PRO A 113 -14.65 -8.49 13.44
N ALA A 114 -13.89 -8.38 12.35
CA ALA A 114 -14.14 -9.09 11.10
C ALA A 114 -12.89 -9.85 10.66
N ARG A 115 -12.64 -11.04 11.24
CA ARG A 115 -11.80 -12.05 10.57
C ARG A 115 -12.31 -13.47 10.82
N THR A 116 -12.46 -14.18 9.70
CA THR A 116 -12.86 -15.58 9.54
C THR A 116 -11.82 -16.54 10.12
N THR A 117 -12.24 -17.67 10.69
CA THR A 117 -11.36 -18.76 11.14
C THR A 117 -10.94 -19.66 9.97
N GLY A 118 -9.64 -19.70 9.65
CA GLY A 118 -9.01 -20.42 8.53
C GLY A 118 -7.66 -19.78 8.18
N ASP A 119 -6.98 -20.23 7.11
CA ASP A 119 -5.84 -19.49 6.53
C ASP A 119 -6.25 -18.02 6.33
N ALA A 120 -5.57 -17.08 7.00
CA ALA A 120 -6.11 -15.75 7.32
C ALA A 120 -6.43 -14.89 6.09
N LEU A 121 -5.95 -15.31 4.91
CA LEU A 121 -6.17 -14.68 3.61
C LEU A 121 -6.80 -15.61 2.56
N SER A 122 -6.97 -16.91 2.87
CA SER A 122 -7.37 -17.92 1.89
C SER A 122 -6.56 -17.79 0.58
N GLU A 123 -5.24 -18.02 0.63
CA GLU A 123 -4.33 -17.70 -0.47
C GLU A 123 -4.76 -18.28 -1.82
N GLY A 124 -5.34 -19.49 -1.82
CA GLY A 124 -5.89 -20.09 -3.04
C GLY A 124 -7.07 -19.32 -3.64
N ALA A 125 -7.93 -18.72 -2.80
CA ALA A 125 -9.01 -17.86 -3.27
C ALA A 125 -8.46 -16.53 -3.81
N GLN A 126 -7.50 -15.92 -3.10
CA GLN A 126 -6.81 -14.73 -3.59
C GLN A 126 -6.15 -14.99 -4.95
N LEU A 127 -5.39 -16.07 -5.09
CA LEU A 127 -4.72 -16.42 -6.34
C LEU A 127 -5.71 -16.73 -7.46
N SER A 128 -6.87 -17.30 -7.13
CA SER A 128 -7.93 -17.52 -8.13
C SER A 128 -8.49 -16.20 -8.68
N VAL A 129 -8.70 -15.19 -7.84
CA VAL A 129 -9.15 -13.85 -8.26
C VAL A 129 -8.05 -13.13 -9.02
N GLU A 130 -6.83 -13.09 -8.48
CA GLU A 130 -5.68 -12.42 -9.11
C GLU A 130 -5.43 -12.96 -10.54
N CYS A 131 -5.47 -14.28 -10.71
CA CYS A 131 -5.16 -14.88 -12.01
C CYS A 131 -6.31 -14.85 -13.00
N ALA A 132 -7.57 -14.88 -12.53
CA ALA A 132 -8.74 -14.82 -13.41
C ALA A 132 -9.10 -13.38 -13.79
N ASP A 133 -9.00 -12.45 -12.84
CA ASP A 133 -9.52 -11.08 -12.98
C ASP A 133 -8.37 -10.10 -13.26
N GLU A 134 -7.32 -10.09 -12.45
CA GLU A 134 -6.29 -9.03 -12.55
C GLU A 134 -5.30 -9.27 -13.68
N LEU A 135 -4.76 -10.49 -13.81
CA LEU A 135 -3.69 -10.78 -14.76
C LEU A 135 -4.03 -10.46 -16.24
N PRO A 136 -5.23 -10.80 -16.77
CA PRO A 136 -5.53 -10.62 -18.19
C PRO A 136 -5.43 -9.17 -18.69
N ASP A 137 -5.78 -8.19 -17.84
CA ASP A 137 -5.85 -6.77 -18.22
C ASP A 137 -4.71 -5.92 -17.63
N ASN A 138 -3.95 -6.45 -16.67
CA ASN A 138 -2.79 -5.79 -16.10
C ASN A 138 -1.51 -6.07 -16.92
N ASN A 139 -1.32 -5.30 -18.00
CA ASN A 139 -0.12 -5.41 -18.83
C ASN A 139 1.09 -4.62 -18.28
N PHE A 140 1.64 -5.03 -17.14
CA PHE A 140 2.88 -4.42 -16.61
C PHE A 140 4.15 -4.82 -17.38
N VAL A 141 4.07 -5.71 -18.41
CA VAL A 141 5.16 -5.82 -19.40
C VAL A 141 4.81 -4.91 -20.56
N ASP A 142 5.38 -3.72 -20.56
CA ASP A 142 6.12 -3.24 -21.73
C ASP A 142 6.60 -1.84 -21.40
N THR A 143 7.89 -1.76 -21.09
CA THR A 143 8.66 -0.55 -20.78
C THR A 143 8.35 0.06 -19.41
N LEU A 144 9.37 0.16 -18.54
CA LEU A 144 9.50 1.41 -17.80
C LEU A 144 9.64 2.45 -18.91
N PRO A 145 8.67 3.36 -19.13
CA PRO A 145 8.88 4.38 -20.14
C PRO A 145 10.21 5.06 -19.82
N SER A 146 10.89 5.56 -20.84
CA SER A 146 12.02 6.50 -20.71
C SER A 146 11.69 7.76 -19.87
N GLN A 147 10.47 7.83 -19.32
CA GLN A 147 9.88 8.84 -18.48
C GLN A 147 9.83 8.47 -16.98
N VAL A 148 10.18 7.23 -16.57
CA VAL A 148 10.32 6.95 -15.12
C VAL A 148 11.58 7.66 -14.62
N PRO A 149 11.46 8.60 -13.66
CA PRO A 149 12.61 9.31 -13.12
C PRO A 149 13.69 8.34 -12.64
N THR A 150 14.97 8.66 -12.82
CA THR A 150 16.10 7.80 -12.41
C THR A 150 16.35 7.78 -10.90
N GLY A 151 15.46 8.39 -10.11
CA GLY A 151 15.54 8.48 -8.66
C GLY A 151 14.95 7.27 -7.94
N TRP A 152 14.42 7.49 -6.75
CA TRP A 152 13.78 6.45 -5.94
C TRP A 152 12.57 5.81 -6.65
N GLU A 153 11.87 6.55 -7.50
CA GLU A 153 10.72 6.06 -8.27
C GLU A 153 11.13 4.88 -9.16
N HIS A 154 12.33 4.92 -9.74
CA HIS A 154 12.86 3.81 -10.55
C HIS A 154 13.05 2.54 -9.74
N GLN A 155 13.55 2.66 -8.50
CA GLN A 155 13.82 1.51 -7.63
C GLN A 155 12.50 0.89 -7.17
N VAL A 156 11.53 1.72 -6.79
CA VAL A 156 10.16 1.29 -6.45
C VAL A 156 9.49 0.61 -7.65
N ALA A 157 9.54 1.24 -8.83
CA ALA A 157 8.93 0.68 -10.04
C ALA A 157 9.58 -0.66 -10.46
N THR A 158 10.89 -0.81 -10.25
CA THR A 158 11.61 -2.07 -10.49
C THR A 158 11.15 -3.17 -9.55
N ALA A 159 11.12 -2.92 -8.25
CA ALA A 159 10.65 -3.91 -7.26
C ALA A 159 9.17 -4.30 -7.48
N ILE A 160 8.30 -3.36 -7.88
CA ILE A 160 6.90 -3.66 -8.24
C ILE A 160 6.83 -4.58 -9.47
N ARG A 161 7.61 -4.29 -10.51
CA ARG A 161 7.64 -5.10 -11.74
C ARG A 161 8.09 -6.52 -11.43
N ASP A 162 9.11 -6.68 -10.59
CA ASP A 162 9.68 -7.99 -10.29
C ASP A 162 8.69 -8.83 -9.47
N ARG A 163 7.99 -8.23 -8.49
CA ARG A 163 6.82 -8.84 -7.84
C ARG A 163 5.75 -9.31 -8.83
N TRP A 164 5.45 -8.49 -9.83
CA TRP A 164 4.43 -8.83 -10.82
C TRP A 164 4.86 -9.97 -11.77
N LEU A 165 6.17 -10.07 -12.07
CA LEU A 165 6.72 -11.22 -12.78
C LEU A 165 6.53 -12.52 -11.97
N ASP A 166 6.69 -12.48 -10.65
CA ASP A 166 6.42 -13.63 -9.78
C ASP A 166 4.94 -14.03 -9.79
N ILE A 167 4.02 -13.07 -9.67
CA ILE A 167 2.57 -13.31 -9.76
C ILE A 167 2.21 -13.95 -11.11
N ARG A 168 2.77 -13.45 -12.21
CA ARG A 168 2.61 -14.07 -13.54
C ARG A 168 3.05 -15.53 -13.58
N ALA A 169 4.20 -15.83 -13.01
CA ALA A 169 4.71 -17.19 -12.94
C ALA A 169 3.79 -18.10 -12.10
N LEU A 170 3.28 -17.59 -10.97
CA LEU A 170 2.30 -18.29 -10.13
C LEU A 170 0.99 -18.54 -10.88
N CYS A 171 0.47 -17.55 -11.61
CA CYS A 171 -0.76 -17.70 -12.37
C CYS A 171 -0.66 -18.67 -13.54
N ALA A 172 0.51 -18.76 -14.19
CA ALA A 172 0.76 -19.77 -15.20
C ALA A 172 0.69 -21.20 -14.64
N LEU A 173 1.05 -21.38 -13.36
CA LEU A 173 0.93 -22.66 -12.65
C LEU A 173 -0.47 -22.91 -12.12
N TRP A 174 -1.13 -21.88 -11.58
CA TRP A 174 -2.48 -21.97 -11.01
C TRP A 174 -3.54 -22.25 -12.09
N ASN A 175 -3.33 -21.70 -13.29
CA ASN A 175 -4.03 -22.03 -14.53
C ASN A 175 -5.57 -22.03 -14.40
N VAL A 176 -6.12 -20.91 -13.95
CA VAL A 176 -7.57 -20.65 -13.93
C VAL A 176 -8.00 -19.91 -15.20
N PRO A 177 -9.23 -20.14 -15.71
CA PRO A 177 -9.75 -19.37 -16.83
C PRO A 177 -9.85 -17.89 -16.48
N ALA A 178 -9.51 -17.02 -17.43
CA ALA A 178 -9.77 -15.59 -17.31
C ALA A 178 -11.28 -15.32 -17.16
N SER A 179 -11.60 -14.32 -16.35
CA SER A 179 -12.95 -13.81 -16.22
C SER A 179 -13.44 -13.18 -17.53
N PRO A 180 -14.77 -13.05 -17.71
CA PRO A 180 -15.30 -12.33 -18.86
C PRO A 180 -14.77 -10.89 -18.89
N ALA A 181 -14.42 -10.38 -20.08
CA ALA A 181 -13.94 -9.00 -20.24
C ALA A 181 -14.90 -7.93 -19.69
N SER A 182 -16.19 -8.25 -19.54
CA SER A 182 -17.18 -7.39 -18.90
C SER A 182 -16.87 -7.10 -17.42
N THR A 183 -16.08 -7.94 -16.74
CA THR A 183 -15.66 -7.74 -15.34
C THR A 183 -14.85 -6.45 -15.16
N HIS A 184 -14.16 -5.99 -16.23
CA HIS A 184 -13.34 -4.79 -16.23
C HIS A 184 -14.04 -3.56 -16.83
N SER A 185 -15.33 -3.70 -17.19
CA SER A 185 -16.09 -2.58 -17.73
C SER A 185 -16.44 -1.60 -16.61
N PRO A 186 -16.19 -0.28 -16.78
CA PRO A 186 -16.55 0.70 -15.76
C PRO A 186 -18.03 0.66 -15.42
N VAL A 187 -18.34 0.73 -14.13
CA VAL A 187 -19.73 0.86 -13.67
C VAL A 187 -20.18 2.29 -13.89
N ARG A 188 -21.27 2.46 -14.66
CA ARG A 188 -21.94 3.75 -14.85
C ARG A 188 -23.20 3.81 -14.01
N SER A 189 -23.33 4.85 -13.20
CA SER A 189 -24.45 4.99 -12.27
C SER A 189 -24.75 6.46 -11.97
N ASP A 190 -26.04 6.75 -11.79
CA ASP A 190 -26.59 8.02 -11.31
C ASP A 190 -27.08 7.94 -9.85
N VAL A 191 -26.92 6.78 -9.20
CA VAL A 191 -27.17 6.63 -7.77
C VAL A 191 -26.14 7.43 -6.98
N PRO A 192 -26.51 8.09 -5.87
CA PRO A 192 -25.56 8.74 -4.96
C PRO A 192 -24.40 7.81 -4.58
N VAL A 193 -23.15 8.27 -4.74
CA VAL A 193 -21.95 7.53 -4.32
C VAL A 193 -21.06 8.38 -3.42
N LEU A 194 -20.64 7.81 -2.29
CA LEU A 194 -19.55 8.32 -1.47
C LEU A 194 -18.28 7.50 -1.76
N LEU A 195 -17.23 8.16 -2.25
CA LEU A 195 -15.90 7.58 -2.40
C LEU A 195 -14.98 8.13 -1.32
N LEU A 196 -14.27 7.22 -0.63
CA LEU A 196 -13.26 7.56 0.37
C LEU A 196 -11.90 7.07 -0.13
N ALA A 197 -10.88 7.93 -0.06
CA ALA A 197 -9.54 7.58 -0.48
C ALA A 197 -8.49 8.13 0.48
N GLY A 198 -7.49 7.30 0.78
CA GLY A 198 -6.30 7.72 1.50
C GLY A 198 -5.18 8.13 0.56
N ARG A 199 -4.53 9.27 0.83
CA ARG A 199 -3.33 9.68 0.06
C ARG A 199 -2.13 8.79 0.34
N LEU A 200 -2.12 8.11 1.48
CA LEU A 200 -1.06 7.18 1.87
C LEU A 200 -1.30 5.75 1.37
N ASP A 201 -2.43 5.48 0.71
CA ASP A 201 -2.80 4.13 0.28
C ASP A 201 -1.84 3.59 -0.81
N PRO A 202 -1.02 2.56 -0.50
CA PRO A 202 -0.12 1.97 -1.48
C PRO A 202 -0.79 0.91 -2.36
N ILE A 203 -1.95 0.40 -1.96
CA ILE A 203 -2.67 -0.74 -2.54
C ILE A 203 -3.70 -0.27 -3.57
N THR A 204 -4.55 0.68 -3.20
CA THR A 204 -5.57 1.31 -4.07
C THR A 204 -5.34 2.82 -4.14
N PRO A 205 -4.37 3.29 -4.96
CA PRO A 205 -3.94 4.69 -4.96
C PRO A 205 -5.08 5.66 -5.30
N ALA A 206 -5.07 6.85 -4.69
CA ALA A 206 -6.07 7.90 -4.91
C ALA A 206 -6.32 8.28 -6.39
N ALA A 207 -5.33 8.09 -7.27
CA ALA A 207 -5.49 8.28 -8.71
C ALA A 207 -6.60 7.38 -9.29
N TRP A 208 -6.79 6.16 -8.76
CA TRP A 208 -7.86 5.26 -9.18
C TRP A 208 -9.23 5.82 -8.80
N SER A 209 -9.35 6.46 -7.63
CA SER A 209 -10.59 7.11 -7.21
C SER A 209 -11.00 8.24 -8.17
N HIS A 210 -10.04 8.98 -8.73
CA HIS A 210 -10.32 9.99 -9.75
C HIS A 210 -10.85 9.36 -11.05
N HIS A 211 -10.30 8.22 -11.48
CA HIS A 211 -10.81 7.52 -12.66
C HIS A 211 -12.22 6.96 -12.45
N VAL A 212 -12.54 6.48 -11.25
CA VAL A 212 -13.88 6.00 -10.93
C VAL A 212 -14.92 7.12 -11.00
N LEU A 213 -14.54 8.36 -10.66
CA LEU A 213 -15.45 9.52 -10.77
C LEU A 213 -15.88 9.82 -12.21
N ASP A 214 -15.09 9.47 -13.22
CA ASP A 214 -15.39 9.77 -14.63
C ASP A 214 -16.69 9.08 -15.12
N ASP A 215 -17.05 7.95 -14.52
CA ASP A 215 -18.23 7.15 -14.88
C ASP A 215 -19.38 7.23 -13.84
N LEU A 216 -19.22 7.98 -12.75
CA LEU A 216 -20.23 8.16 -11.70
C LEU A 216 -20.77 9.59 -11.68
N SER A 217 -21.97 9.81 -12.24
CA SER A 217 -22.50 11.15 -12.42
C SER A 217 -22.97 11.84 -11.13
N ASP A 218 -23.15 11.07 -10.06
CA ASP A 218 -23.65 11.56 -8.76
C ASP A 218 -22.75 11.12 -7.58
N ALA A 219 -21.47 11.44 -7.67
CA ALA A 219 -20.45 11.02 -6.72
C ALA A 219 -19.76 12.18 -5.97
N VAL A 220 -19.34 11.91 -4.73
CA VAL A 220 -18.45 12.77 -3.95
C VAL A 220 -17.21 11.98 -3.53
N LEU A 221 -16.03 12.57 -3.74
CA LEU A 221 -14.76 12.00 -3.28
C LEU A 221 -14.26 12.76 -2.04
N VAL A 222 -14.03 12.02 -0.96
CA VAL A 222 -13.31 12.50 0.22
C VAL A 222 -11.90 11.91 0.19
N LEU A 223 -10.92 12.80 -0.01
CA LEU A 223 -9.50 12.48 0.00
C LEU A 223 -8.86 13.06 1.27
N SER A 224 -8.04 12.27 1.97
CA SER A 224 -7.36 12.68 3.20
C SER A 224 -5.88 12.32 3.20
N ASP A 225 -5.04 13.26 3.67
CA ASP A 225 -3.60 13.05 3.96
C ASP A 225 -3.37 12.18 5.20
N ARG A 226 -4.42 11.92 5.99
CA ARG A 226 -4.36 11.13 7.22
C ARG A 226 -4.95 9.74 7.06
N TRP A 227 -5.36 9.37 5.85
CA TRP A 227 -5.88 8.04 5.58
C TRP A 227 -4.92 7.24 4.73
N SER A 228 -4.87 5.95 5.00
CA SER A 228 -4.17 4.95 4.20
C SER A 228 -5.20 4.03 3.53
N HIS A 229 -4.96 2.72 3.51
CA HIS A 229 -5.85 1.76 2.89
C HIS A 229 -7.13 1.55 3.71
N THR A 230 -8.25 1.36 3.01
CA THR A 230 -9.59 1.10 3.57
C THR A 230 -10.02 2.07 4.70
N PRO A 231 -10.08 3.39 4.44
CA PRO A 231 -10.37 4.39 5.48
C PRO A 231 -11.61 4.09 6.32
N SER A 232 -12.70 3.62 5.69
CA SER A 232 -13.95 3.25 6.37
C SER A 232 -13.81 2.12 7.40
N MET A 233 -12.75 1.32 7.33
CA MET A 233 -12.45 0.24 8.27
C MET A 233 -11.31 0.59 9.23
N SER A 234 -10.50 1.59 8.90
CA SER A 234 -9.28 1.94 9.63
C SER A 234 -9.37 3.24 10.41
N ASP A 235 -10.35 4.09 10.13
CA ASP A 235 -10.49 5.43 10.68
C ASP A 235 -11.93 5.71 11.14
N HIS A 236 -12.07 6.26 12.36
CA HIS A 236 -13.38 6.50 12.97
C HIS A 236 -14.20 7.53 12.20
N CYS A 237 -13.59 8.66 11.82
CA CYS A 237 -14.27 9.71 11.07
C CYS A 237 -14.77 9.17 9.72
N ALA A 238 -13.92 8.43 9.00
CA ALA A 238 -14.31 7.79 7.75
C ALA A 238 -15.51 6.84 7.92
N ALA A 239 -15.55 6.05 9.00
CA ALA A 239 -16.68 5.17 9.30
C ALA A 239 -17.96 5.96 9.60
N GLU A 240 -17.87 7.08 10.32
CA GLU A 240 -19.02 7.97 10.58
C GLU A 240 -19.55 8.63 9.30
N LEU A 241 -18.67 9.01 8.37
CA LEU A 241 -19.08 9.51 7.05
C LEU A 241 -19.88 8.47 6.27
N VAL A 242 -19.46 7.20 6.30
CA VAL A 242 -20.21 6.11 5.68
C VAL A 242 -21.58 5.94 6.36
N ALA A 243 -21.63 5.94 7.69
CA ALA A 243 -22.88 5.80 8.43
C ALA A 243 -23.86 6.95 8.12
N ASP A 244 -23.41 8.20 8.17
CA ASP A 244 -24.26 9.36 7.88
C ASP A 244 -24.77 9.37 6.44
N PHE A 245 -23.91 9.00 5.49
CA PHE A 245 -24.29 8.88 4.08
C PHE A 245 -25.37 7.82 3.87
N LEU A 246 -25.23 6.65 4.49
CA LEU A 246 -26.22 5.57 4.38
C LEU A 246 -27.55 5.90 5.08
N ASP A 247 -27.49 6.56 6.24
CA ASP A 247 -28.68 6.87 7.05
C ASP A 247 -29.48 8.06 6.50
N THR A 248 -28.79 9.09 6.01
CA THR A 248 -29.43 10.37 5.67
C THR A 248 -29.30 10.76 4.20
N GLY A 249 -28.43 10.11 3.44
CA GLY A 249 -28.05 10.54 2.09
C GLY A 249 -27.23 11.84 2.06
N ARG A 250 -26.87 12.39 3.23
CA ARG A 250 -26.03 13.60 3.31
C ARG A 250 -24.64 13.30 2.79
N ARG A 251 -24.06 14.31 2.15
CA ARG A 251 -22.71 14.27 1.59
C ARG A 251 -21.85 15.31 2.28
N PRO A 252 -20.56 15.04 2.49
CA PRO A 252 -19.63 16.07 2.92
C PRO A 252 -19.61 17.19 1.88
N GLU A 253 -19.85 18.44 2.32
CA GLU A 253 -19.98 19.59 1.42
C GLU A 253 -18.63 20.12 0.92
N SER A 254 -17.50 19.68 1.51
CA SER A 254 -16.16 20.13 1.12
C SER A 254 -15.07 19.07 1.36
N SER A 255 -14.04 19.10 0.50
CA SER A 255 -12.74 18.46 0.71
C SER A 255 -11.67 19.55 0.92
N PRO A 256 -10.78 19.44 1.91
CA PRO A 256 -10.66 18.32 2.86
C PRO A 256 -11.80 18.32 3.88
N VAL A 257 -12.35 17.14 4.14
CA VAL A 257 -13.28 16.95 5.26
C VAL A 257 -12.47 17.05 6.54
N ASP A 258 -12.94 17.85 7.49
CA ASP A 258 -12.31 17.97 8.81
C ASP A 258 -12.57 16.68 9.60
N CYS A 259 -11.63 15.75 9.52
CA CYS A 259 -11.57 14.56 10.34
C CYS A 259 -10.53 14.80 11.45
N PRO A 260 -10.93 15.35 12.60
CA PRO A 260 -10.00 15.57 13.70
C PRO A 260 -9.45 14.23 14.20
N PRO A 261 -8.18 14.18 14.64
CA PRO A 261 -7.46 12.95 14.94
C PRO A 261 -8.02 12.09 16.09
N ASN A 262 -9.14 12.48 16.73
CA ASN A 262 -9.77 11.75 17.84
C ASN A 262 -11.31 11.62 17.74
N GLY A 263 -11.91 11.99 16.60
CA GLY A 263 -13.35 12.27 16.53
C GLY A 263 -13.69 13.64 17.08
#